data_AF-A0A1A3CZN5-F1
#
_entry.id   AF-A0A1A3CZN5-F1
#
_cell.length_a   1.000
_cell.length_b   1.000
_cell.length_c   1.000
_cell.angle_alpha   90.00
_cell.angle_beta   90.00
_cell.angle_gamma   90.00
#
_symmetry.space_group_name_H-M   'P 1'
#
loop_
_entity.id
_entity.type
_entity.pdbx_description
1 polymer ?
#
loop_
_entity_poly.entity_id
_entity_poly.type
_entity_poly.pdbx_seq_one_letter_code
_entity_poly.pdbx_strand_id
1 'polypeptide(L)'
;MSYLIAAPEALAAAATDLTQVGSALTSANAAAATTTTQMLAAGADEVSAAIADLFGAHGQAYQAVSAQAAAFHNRFVQAVNAGAGAYAAAEAANASPLQTLEQDILAAINAPTEALVGRPLIGDGANAPAGSGLNGGDAGILIGNGGNGGSGAGNSGSGGNGGAAGLLWGRGGDGGAGANNPNANFSGGNGGNGGTGGLFGVGGNGGAGGVDVAPNGGGGRGGNGGNTYGIFTSAGNGGAGGDGIHVNGDGGTGGSAFSLIGNGGNGGPSGTLGVTNTEPTGVGGNGGNAGLFGNAGSAGIGVDLGGVPGATYFVGNGGNGGTSQGGGNPGFFWGNGGNGGPGMDFAAFGGGHIVAAPGPGAGAGLIGSGGAGGSSTILAGADGGNGGFLWGNGGAGGNGGDPLVPFEPGSNGGNGGAALGLFGNGGAGGHGGNAIGAGNQDGGHGGNGGRSGLVFGDGGRGGDAGNPTGTHVGIGGAGGSSVLIGNGGDGGNGNPAGAGHGGPGGQRGVLYGTTGTTGL
;
A
#
# COMPACT_ATOMS: atom_id res chain seq x y z
N MET A 1 49.33 4.17 -2.02
CA MET A 1 48.83 3.56 -3.27
C MET A 1 47.82 4.55 -3.84
N SER A 2 48.11 5.17 -5.00
CA SER A 2 47.15 6.07 -5.65
C SER A 2 46.09 5.24 -6.37
N TYR A 3 44.82 5.42 -6.01
CA TYR A 3 43.72 4.82 -6.76
C TYR A 3 43.60 5.51 -8.12
N LEU A 4 43.58 4.70 -9.18
CA LEU A 4 43.40 5.18 -10.54
C LEU A 4 41.91 5.01 -10.86
N ILE A 5 41.18 6.11 -10.99
CA ILE A 5 39.76 6.11 -11.38
C ILE A 5 39.73 6.32 -12.90
N ALA A 6 39.25 5.32 -13.63
CA ALA A 6 38.94 5.44 -15.06
C ALA A 6 37.43 5.63 -15.23
N ALA A 7 37.01 6.35 -16.27
CA ALA A 7 35.61 6.47 -16.67
C ALA A 7 35.48 5.98 -18.11
N PRO A 8 35.34 4.65 -18.34
CA PRO A 8 35.28 4.06 -19.66
C PRO A 8 34.20 4.68 -20.56
N GLU A 9 33.05 5.05 -19.96
CA GLU A 9 31.93 5.70 -20.64
C GLU A 9 32.32 7.08 -21.17
N ALA A 10 33.07 7.87 -20.38
CA ALA A 10 33.55 9.18 -20.79
C ALA A 10 34.58 9.09 -21.92
N LEU A 11 35.44 8.05 -21.92
CA LEU A 11 36.40 7.81 -22.98
C LEU A 11 35.72 7.35 -24.29
N ALA A 12 34.66 6.53 -24.20
CA ALA A 12 33.87 6.13 -25.37
C ALA A 12 33.10 7.32 -25.98
N ALA A 13 32.55 8.21 -25.14
CA ALA A 13 31.94 9.45 -25.59
C ALA A 13 32.97 10.35 -26.30
N ALA A 14 34.14 10.56 -25.70
CA ALA A 14 35.21 11.34 -26.31
C ALA A 14 35.69 10.77 -27.66
N ALA A 15 35.75 9.43 -27.79
CA ALA A 15 36.10 8.79 -29.06
C ALA A 15 35.06 9.05 -30.16
N THR A 16 33.78 9.11 -29.78
CA THR A 16 32.69 9.46 -30.69
C THR A 16 32.81 10.90 -31.16
N ASP A 17 33.05 11.84 -30.24
CA ASP A 17 33.24 13.26 -30.56
C ASP A 17 34.47 13.47 -31.47
N LEU A 18 35.58 12.79 -31.16
CA LEU A 18 36.78 12.84 -32.01
C LEU A 18 36.50 12.32 -33.42
N THR A 19 35.69 11.26 -33.56
CA THR A 19 35.28 10.75 -34.89
C THR A 19 34.53 11.83 -35.67
N GLN A 20 33.62 12.55 -35.02
CA GLN A 20 32.88 13.66 -35.64
C GLN A 20 33.79 14.84 -36.03
N VAL A 21 34.76 15.19 -35.18
CA VAL A 21 35.76 16.23 -35.52
C VAL A 21 36.59 15.81 -36.75
N GLY A 22 37.03 14.54 -36.79
CA GLY A 22 37.81 14.01 -37.91
C GLY A 22 37.04 14.03 -39.24
N SER A 23 35.75 13.68 -39.21
CA SER A 23 34.89 13.73 -40.39
C SER A 23 34.64 15.16 -40.87
N ALA A 24 34.37 16.09 -39.94
CA ALA A 24 34.18 17.51 -40.23
C ALA A 24 35.43 18.13 -40.87
N LEU A 25 36.63 17.85 -40.32
CA LEU A 25 37.91 18.34 -40.86
C LEU A 25 38.20 17.77 -42.26
N THR A 26 37.96 16.48 -42.46
CA THR A 26 38.17 15.83 -43.77
C THR A 26 37.22 16.42 -44.82
N SER A 27 35.96 16.66 -44.45
CA SER A 27 34.95 17.29 -45.32
C SER A 27 35.33 18.73 -45.67
N ALA A 28 35.75 19.53 -44.69
CA ALA A 28 36.19 20.91 -44.91
C ALA A 28 37.42 20.99 -45.82
N ASN A 29 38.42 20.12 -45.59
CA ASN A 29 39.64 20.07 -46.40
C ASN A 29 39.35 19.66 -47.85
N ALA A 30 38.42 18.72 -48.06
CA ALA A 30 37.98 18.34 -49.40
C ALA A 30 37.24 19.48 -50.11
N ALA A 31 36.36 20.21 -49.40
CA ALA A 31 35.63 21.34 -49.97
C ALA A 31 36.55 22.50 -50.41
N ALA A 32 37.63 22.74 -49.66
CA ALA A 32 38.61 23.79 -49.97
C ALA A 32 39.68 23.39 -51.00
N ALA A 33 39.76 22.11 -51.38
CA ALA A 33 40.88 21.59 -52.17
C ALA A 33 41.00 22.26 -53.55
N THR A 34 39.90 22.35 -54.31
CA THR A 34 39.93 22.89 -55.68
C THR A 34 40.27 24.37 -55.70
N THR A 35 39.65 25.17 -54.83
CA THR A 35 39.83 26.63 -54.80
C THR A 35 41.22 27.06 -54.33
N THR A 36 41.88 26.25 -53.52
CA THR A 36 43.24 26.54 -53.01
C THR A 36 44.35 26.02 -53.90
N THR A 37 44.11 24.96 -54.68
CA THR A 37 45.12 24.34 -55.55
C THR A 37 45.07 24.81 -56.99
N GLN A 38 43.94 25.34 -57.45
CA GLN A 38 43.72 25.82 -58.82
C GLN A 38 43.50 27.33 -58.84
N MET A 39 44.31 28.07 -58.08
CA MET A 39 44.22 29.52 -58.05
C MET A 39 44.64 30.08 -59.40
N LEU A 40 43.80 30.91 -60.01
CA LEU A 40 44.09 31.54 -61.29
C LEU A 40 44.95 32.81 -61.07
N ALA A 41 45.84 33.10 -62.02
CA ALA A 41 46.58 34.35 -62.05
C ALA A 41 45.62 35.55 -62.19
N ALA A 42 45.82 36.60 -61.40
CA ALA A 42 44.96 37.79 -61.41
C ALA A 42 45.10 38.63 -62.69
N GLY A 43 46.26 38.52 -63.36
CA GLY A 43 46.58 39.16 -64.63
C GLY A 43 47.41 38.24 -65.52
N ALA A 44 47.63 38.63 -66.77
CA ALA A 44 48.43 37.89 -67.73
C ALA A 44 49.95 38.06 -67.55
N ASP A 45 50.38 38.77 -66.50
CA ASP A 45 51.78 39.03 -66.19
C ASP A 45 52.45 37.87 -65.43
N GLU A 46 53.76 37.75 -65.58
CA GLU A 46 54.56 36.69 -64.99
C GLU A 46 54.58 36.72 -63.46
N VAL A 47 54.36 37.90 -62.83
CA VAL A 47 54.31 38.02 -61.37
C VAL A 47 53.01 37.41 -60.84
N SER A 48 51.87 37.71 -61.47
CA SER A 48 50.58 37.10 -61.18
C SER A 48 50.59 35.58 -61.38
N ALA A 49 51.25 35.10 -62.44
CA ALA A 49 51.43 33.67 -62.69
C ALA A 49 52.30 32.99 -61.61
N ALA A 50 53.45 33.58 -61.26
CA ALA A 50 54.33 33.05 -60.22
C ALA A 50 53.66 33.02 -58.82
N ILE A 51 52.85 34.03 -58.51
CA ILE A 51 52.06 34.07 -57.26
C ILE A 51 51.00 32.95 -57.26
N ALA A 52 50.27 32.76 -58.37
CA ALA A 52 49.31 31.68 -58.52
C ALA A 52 49.94 30.30 -58.33
N ASP A 53 51.10 30.06 -58.95
CA ASP A 53 51.87 28.83 -58.81
C ASP A 53 52.35 28.60 -57.37
N LEU A 54 52.85 29.63 -56.68
CA LEU A 54 53.30 29.53 -55.29
C LEU A 54 52.15 29.09 -54.36
N PHE A 55 50.99 29.75 -54.46
CA PHE A 55 49.84 29.42 -53.63
C PHE A 55 49.23 28.06 -54.01
N GLY A 56 49.21 27.70 -55.30
CA GLY A 56 48.79 26.37 -55.76
C GLY A 56 49.68 25.26 -55.20
N ALA A 57 51.00 25.44 -55.23
CA ALA A 57 51.96 24.51 -54.64
C ALA A 57 51.80 24.41 -53.10
N HIS A 58 51.55 25.54 -52.42
CA HIS A 58 51.27 25.55 -50.99
C HIS A 58 49.97 24.80 -50.65
N GLY A 59 48.91 24.98 -51.44
CA GLY A 59 47.65 24.24 -51.32
C GLY A 59 47.86 22.73 -51.46
N GLN A 60 48.68 22.29 -52.42
CA GLN A 60 49.01 20.87 -52.59
C GLN A 60 49.79 20.30 -51.39
N ALA A 61 50.77 21.06 -50.87
CA ALA A 61 51.50 20.67 -49.66
C ALA A 61 50.58 20.57 -48.44
N TYR A 62 49.65 21.51 -48.29
CA TYR A 62 48.64 21.49 -47.22
C TYR A 62 47.72 20.26 -47.31
N GLN A 63 47.28 19.89 -48.51
CA GLN A 63 46.44 18.70 -48.72
C GLN A 63 47.20 17.40 -48.35
N ALA A 64 48.48 17.31 -48.70
CA ALA A 64 49.32 16.17 -48.32
C ALA A 64 49.46 16.04 -46.80
N VAL A 65 49.71 17.15 -46.09
CA VAL A 65 49.79 17.17 -44.62
C VAL A 65 48.45 16.86 -43.98
N SER A 66 47.34 17.37 -44.54
CA SER A 66 45.99 17.11 -44.05
C SER A 66 45.60 15.64 -44.15
N ALA A 67 46.00 14.95 -45.23
CA ALA A 67 45.83 13.50 -45.35
C ALA A 67 46.63 12.72 -44.30
N GLN A 68 47.86 13.16 -44.03
CA GLN A 68 48.69 12.56 -42.96
C GLN A 68 48.08 12.78 -41.57
N ALA A 69 47.55 13.99 -41.31
CA ALA A 69 46.86 14.32 -40.07
C ALA A 69 45.58 13.50 -39.88
N ALA A 70 44.79 13.29 -40.95
CA ALA A 70 43.61 12.42 -40.90
C ALA A 70 43.98 10.97 -40.58
N ALA A 71 45.06 10.45 -41.18
CA ALA A 71 45.54 9.09 -40.87
C ALA A 71 46.03 8.97 -39.43
N PHE A 72 46.71 9.98 -38.89
CA PHE A 72 47.10 10.04 -37.48
C PHE A 72 45.87 10.09 -36.56
N HIS A 73 44.90 10.96 -36.86
CA HIS A 73 43.66 11.11 -36.10
C HIS A 73 42.89 9.80 -36.02
N ASN A 74 42.75 9.08 -37.13
CA ASN A 74 42.09 7.78 -37.15
C ASN A 74 42.78 6.76 -36.24
N ARG A 75 44.11 6.73 -36.23
CA ARG A 75 44.88 5.86 -35.31
C ARG A 75 44.70 6.28 -33.85
N PHE A 76 44.65 7.59 -33.59
CA PHE A 76 44.41 8.12 -32.25
C PHE A 76 43.02 7.71 -31.73
N VAL A 77 41.96 7.89 -32.52
CA VAL A 77 40.59 7.45 -32.16
C VAL A 77 40.52 5.94 -31.95
N GLN A 78 41.21 5.15 -32.79
CA GLN A 78 41.30 3.69 -32.60
C GLN A 78 41.99 3.34 -31.27
N ALA A 79 43.07 4.02 -30.92
CA ALA A 79 43.78 3.81 -29.65
C ALA A 79 42.92 4.21 -28.44
N VAL A 80 42.16 5.31 -28.52
CA VAL A 80 41.24 5.73 -27.45
C VAL A 80 40.13 4.70 -27.24
N ASN A 81 39.51 4.19 -28.32
CA ASN A 81 38.51 3.12 -28.23
C ASN A 81 39.08 1.83 -27.65
N ALA A 82 40.29 1.43 -28.07
CA ALA A 82 40.98 0.26 -27.52
C ALA A 82 41.30 0.45 -26.03
N GLY A 83 41.70 1.65 -25.61
CA GLY A 83 41.92 2.01 -24.21
C GLY A 83 40.64 1.93 -23.37
N ALA A 84 39.52 2.48 -23.86
CA ALA A 84 38.23 2.39 -23.19
C ALA A 84 37.79 0.93 -22.98
N GLY A 85 37.92 0.10 -24.02
CA GLY A 85 37.65 -1.35 -23.94
C GLY A 85 38.56 -2.07 -22.95
N ALA A 86 39.84 -1.70 -22.88
CA ALA A 86 40.79 -2.29 -21.93
C ALA A 86 40.46 -1.91 -20.47
N TYR A 87 40.05 -0.67 -20.19
CA TYR A 87 39.62 -0.25 -18.85
C TYR A 87 38.32 -0.94 -18.44
N ALA A 88 37.32 -1.03 -19.31
CA ALA A 88 36.08 -1.75 -19.04
C ALA A 88 36.33 -3.26 -18.81
N ALA A 89 37.20 -3.88 -19.61
CA ALA A 89 37.60 -5.27 -19.41
C ALA A 89 38.36 -5.48 -18.09
N ALA A 90 39.20 -4.52 -17.69
CA ALA A 90 39.89 -4.56 -16.41
C ALA A 90 38.91 -4.44 -15.23
N GLU A 91 37.87 -3.61 -15.32
CA GLU A 91 36.82 -3.53 -14.30
C GLU A 91 36.05 -4.85 -14.19
N ALA A 92 35.63 -5.43 -15.31
CA ALA A 92 34.96 -6.74 -15.32
C ALA A 92 35.86 -7.86 -14.77
N ALA A 93 37.14 -7.87 -15.14
CA ALA A 93 38.12 -8.84 -14.65
C ALA A 93 38.50 -8.65 -13.18
N ASN A 94 38.28 -7.47 -12.60
CA ASN A 94 38.48 -7.20 -11.17
C ASN A 94 37.21 -7.46 -10.33
N ALA A 95 36.02 -7.36 -10.92
CA ALA A 95 34.76 -7.70 -10.26
C ALA A 95 34.55 -9.21 -10.09
N SER A 96 34.91 -10.01 -11.10
CA SER A 96 34.68 -11.47 -11.06
C SER A 96 35.45 -12.19 -9.94
N PRO A 97 36.74 -11.87 -9.65
CA PRO A 97 37.47 -12.51 -8.57
C PRO A 97 36.91 -12.16 -7.20
N LEU A 98 36.38 -10.95 -7.02
CA LEU A 98 35.73 -10.55 -5.77
C LEU A 98 34.41 -11.29 -5.56
N GLN A 99 33.61 -11.45 -6.61
CA GLN A 99 32.39 -12.26 -6.56
C GLN A 99 32.70 -13.74 -6.30
N THR A 100 33.71 -14.31 -6.96
CA THR A 100 34.16 -15.69 -6.70
C THR A 100 34.68 -15.85 -5.29
N LEU A 101 35.48 -14.91 -4.78
CA LEU A 101 35.98 -14.94 -3.41
C LEU A 101 34.84 -14.87 -2.38
N GLU A 102 33.82 -14.03 -2.62
CA GLU A 102 32.63 -13.97 -1.76
C GLU A 102 31.90 -15.31 -1.74
N GLN A 103 31.68 -15.92 -2.91
CA GLN A 103 31.03 -17.23 -3.01
C GLN A 103 31.86 -18.35 -2.36
N ASP A 104 33.19 -18.33 -2.51
CA ASP A 104 34.09 -19.31 -1.88
C ASP A 104 34.08 -19.18 -0.36
N ILE A 105 34.07 -17.95 0.17
CA ILE A 105 33.94 -17.68 1.60
C ILE A 105 32.58 -18.15 2.12
N LEU A 106 31.49 -17.84 1.43
CA LEU A 106 30.15 -18.31 1.80
C LEU A 106 30.06 -19.83 1.74
N ALA A 107 30.62 -20.46 0.72
CA ALA A 107 30.68 -21.92 0.59
C ALA A 107 31.48 -22.54 1.74
N ALA A 108 32.61 -21.95 2.13
CA ALA A 108 33.40 -22.41 3.28
C ALA A 108 32.65 -22.25 4.61
N ILE A 109 31.89 -21.16 4.78
CA ILE A 109 31.04 -20.92 5.97
C ILE A 109 29.87 -21.91 6.02
N ASN A 110 29.26 -22.21 4.87
CA ASN A 110 28.08 -23.07 4.77
C ASN A 110 28.44 -24.57 4.75
N ALA A 111 29.63 -24.96 4.30
CA ALA A 111 30.02 -26.36 4.15
C ALA A 111 29.79 -27.22 5.41
N PRO A 112 30.11 -26.76 6.64
CA PRO A 112 29.83 -27.54 7.84
C PRO A 112 28.34 -27.78 8.08
N THR A 113 27.48 -26.79 7.86
CA THR A 113 26.04 -26.93 8.09
C THR A 113 25.35 -27.67 6.96
N GLU A 114 25.77 -27.47 5.72
CA GLU A 114 25.31 -28.26 4.57
C GLU A 114 25.63 -29.74 4.78
N ALA A 115 26.84 -30.07 5.25
CA ALA A 115 27.22 -31.45 5.53
C ALA A 115 26.45 -32.07 6.72
N LEU A 116 26.13 -31.27 7.74
CA LEU A 116 25.51 -31.77 8.98
C LEU A 116 23.99 -31.84 8.92
N VAL A 117 23.34 -30.86 8.29
CA VAL A 117 21.88 -30.67 8.30
C VAL A 117 21.28 -30.40 6.92
N GLY A 118 22.08 -30.43 5.84
CA GLY A 118 21.60 -30.26 4.47
C GLY A 118 21.04 -28.88 4.16
N ARG A 119 21.47 -27.87 4.93
CA ARG A 119 21.03 -26.47 4.79
C ARG A 119 22.19 -25.51 5.03
N PRO A 120 22.23 -24.37 4.32
CA PRO A 120 23.29 -23.40 4.51
C PRO A 120 23.09 -22.67 5.84
N LEU A 121 24.17 -22.18 6.45
CA LEU A 121 24.10 -21.35 7.64
C LEU A 121 23.61 -19.94 7.28
N ILE A 122 24.11 -19.42 6.16
CA ILE A 122 23.81 -18.11 5.59
C ILE A 122 23.46 -18.30 4.11
N GLY A 123 22.30 -17.80 3.69
CA GLY A 123 21.91 -17.81 2.28
C GLY A 123 20.43 -17.58 2.11
N ASP A 124 20.05 -16.94 1.01
CA ASP A 124 18.64 -16.76 0.68
C ASP A 124 18.05 -18.08 0.16
N GLY A 125 16.75 -18.27 0.42
CA GLY A 125 15.97 -19.35 -0.11
C GLY A 125 15.69 -19.15 -1.60
N ALA A 126 15.70 -20.24 -2.36
CA ALA A 126 15.44 -20.17 -3.80
C ALA A 126 13.97 -19.83 -4.08
N ASN A 127 13.73 -18.81 -4.90
CA ASN A 127 12.39 -18.52 -5.40
C ASN A 127 11.89 -19.67 -6.27
N ALA A 128 10.63 -20.08 -6.09
CA ALA A 128 10.01 -21.03 -6.99
C ALA A 128 9.66 -20.37 -8.33
N PRO A 129 9.80 -21.08 -9.46
CA PRO A 129 9.44 -20.53 -10.77
C PRO A 129 7.96 -20.13 -10.84
N ALA A 130 7.66 -19.05 -11.56
CA ALA A 130 6.29 -18.65 -11.82
C ALA A 130 5.53 -19.74 -12.60
N GLY A 131 4.25 -19.93 -12.28
CA GLY A 131 3.42 -20.96 -12.89
C GLY A 131 3.81 -22.39 -12.51
N SER A 132 4.60 -22.59 -11.45
CA SER A 132 4.94 -23.93 -10.93
C SER A 132 4.04 -24.38 -9.78
N GLY A 133 3.43 -23.44 -9.05
CA GLY A 133 2.75 -23.70 -7.77
C GLY A 133 3.67 -24.24 -6.67
N LEU A 134 4.99 -24.30 -6.89
CA LEU A 134 5.95 -24.82 -5.92
C LEU A 134 6.22 -23.79 -4.82
N ASN A 135 6.51 -24.28 -3.63
CA ASN A 135 6.92 -23.41 -2.52
C ASN A 135 8.30 -22.81 -2.80
N GLY A 136 8.51 -21.58 -2.34
CA GLY A 136 9.85 -21.02 -2.25
C GLY A 136 10.67 -21.79 -1.23
N GLY A 137 11.96 -21.94 -1.49
CA GLY A 137 12.90 -22.58 -0.58
C GLY A 137 13.06 -21.76 0.70
N ASP A 138 13.27 -22.44 1.82
CA ASP A 138 13.67 -21.77 3.05
C ASP A 138 15.06 -21.17 2.91
N ALA A 139 15.30 -20.08 3.63
CA ALA A 139 16.63 -19.50 3.79
C ALA A 139 17.58 -20.42 4.57
N GLY A 140 18.84 -20.01 4.63
CA GLY A 140 19.85 -20.53 5.54
C GLY A 140 19.43 -20.38 7.01
N ILE A 141 20.04 -21.18 7.88
CA ILE A 141 19.60 -21.37 9.26
C ILE A 141 19.56 -20.06 10.05
N LEU A 142 20.59 -19.21 9.91
CA LEU A 142 20.71 -17.99 10.72
C LEU A 142 20.34 -16.73 9.96
N ILE A 143 20.79 -16.61 8.71
CA ILE A 143 20.66 -15.38 7.93
C ILE A 143 20.23 -15.73 6.51
N GLY A 144 19.19 -15.05 6.06
CA GLY A 144 18.75 -15.08 4.67
C GLY A 144 17.25 -14.87 4.55
N ASN A 145 16.83 -14.35 3.42
CA ASN A 145 15.43 -14.20 3.08
C ASN A 145 14.85 -15.53 2.60
N GLY A 146 13.63 -15.85 2.96
CA GLY A 146 12.92 -16.97 2.38
C GLY A 146 12.61 -16.72 0.91
N GLY A 147 12.63 -17.77 0.10
CA GLY A 147 12.28 -17.68 -1.32
C GLY A 147 10.78 -17.45 -1.51
N ASN A 148 10.40 -16.70 -2.54
CA ASN A 148 9.00 -16.50 -2.91
C ASN A 148 8.40 -17.79 -3.48
N GLY A 149 7.14 -18.05 -3.16
CA GLY A 149 6.36 -19.10 -3.75
C GLY A 149 6.04 -18.84 -5.22
N GLY A 150 6.06 -19.91 -6.03
CA GLY A 150 5.71 -19.83 -7.44
C GLY A 150 4.22 -19.64 -7.61
N SER A 151 3.79 -18.80 -8.56
CA SER A 151 2.36 -18.71 -8.89
C SER A 151 1.81 -20.04 -9.38
N GLY A 152 0.52 -20.26 -9.20
CA GLY A 152 -0.17 -21.48 -9.60
C GLY A 152 -0.11 -21.73 -11.11
N ALA A 153 -0.12 -23.01 -11.47
CA ALA A 153 -0.09 -23.50 -12.86
C ALA A 153 -1.47 -23.95 -13.35
N GLY A 154 -1.72 -23.86 -14.66
CA GLY A 154 -2.91 -24.43 -15.29
C GLY A 154 -4.23 -23.81 -14.82
N ASN A 155 -5.34 -24.49 -15.10
CA ASN A 155 -6.70 -23.94 -14.95
C ASN A 155 -7.28 -24.09 -13.52
N SER A 156 -6.45 -24.09 -12.45
CA SER A 156 -6.84 -24.17 -11.01
C SER A 156 -5.66 -24.28 -10.02
N GLY A 157 -4.40 -24.25 -10.47
CA GLY A 157 -3.26 -24.51 -9.58
C GLY A 157 -3.17 -23.50 -8.43
N SER A 158 -2.96 -23.98 -7.21
CA SER A 158 -2.68 -23.10 -6.07
C SER A 158 -1.29 -22.47 -6.22
N GLY A 159 -1.13 -21.25 -5.70
CA GLY A 159 0.17 -20.65 -5.52
C GLY A 159 0.96 -21.37 -4.43
N GLY A 160 2.27 -21.49 -4.62
CA GLY A 160 3.16 -22.06 -3.62
C GLY A 160 3.35 -21.12 -2.44
N ASN A 161 3.65 -21.68 -1.28
CA ASN A 161 3.95 -20.89 -0.09
C ASN A 161 5.33 -20.22 -0.23
N GLY A 162 5.52 -19.06 0.39
CA GLY A 162 6.83 -18.48 0.59
C GLY A 162 7.64 -19.27 1.63
N GLY A 163 8.95 -19.38 1.42
CA GLY A 163 9.88 -20.04 2.32
C GLY A 163 10.12 -19.22 3.59
N ALA A 164 10.53 -19.89 4.67
CA ALA A 164 10.90 -19.23 5.91
C ALA A 164 12.23 -18.45 5.77
N ALA A 165 12.35 -17.34 6.46
CA ALA A 165 13.60 -16.62 6.65
C ALA A 165 14.56 -17.36 7.60
N GLY A 166 15.81 -16.90 7.63
CA GLY A 166 16.79 -17.31 8.63
C GLY A 166 16.38 -16.86 10.04
N LEU A 167 16.84 -17.61 11.05
CA LEU A 167 16.41 -17.43 12.43
C LEU A 167 16.68 -16.02 12.98
N LEU A 168 17.82 -15.41 12.65
CA LEU A 168 18.20 -14.10 13.18
C LEU A 168 17.71 -12.98 12.27
N TRP A 169 18.05 -13.06 10.98
CA TRP A 169 17.81 -12.00 10.00
C TRP A 169 17.23 -12.57 8.71
N GLY A 170 16.31 -11.81 8.15
CA GLY A 170 15.72 -12.11 6.84
C GLY A 170 14.21 -11.90 6.85
N ARG A 171 13.70 -11.64 5.65
CA ARG A 171 12.27 -11.56 5.38
C ARG A 171 11.75 -12.94 4.95
N GLY A 172 10.60 -13.36 5.46
CA GLY A 172 9.92 -14.54 4.96
C GLY A 172 9.48 -14.31 3.51
N GLY A 173 9.59 -15.33 2.67
CA GLY A 173 9.22 -15.22 1.25
C GLY A 173 7.73 -14.91 1.07
N ASP A 174 7.38 -14.19 0.03
CA ASP A 174 5.98 -13.94 -0.30
C ASP A 174 5.32 -15.21 -0.87
N GLY A 175 4.05 -15.43 -0.56
CA GLY A 175 3.26 -16.51 -1.14
C GLY A 175 2.93 -16.24 -2.62
N GLY A 176 2.96 -17.29 -3.43
CA GLY A 176 2.60 -17.22 -4.84
C GLY A 176 1.11 -16.98 -5.03
N ALA A 177 0.72 -16.26 -6.08
CA ALA A 177 -0.69 -16.12 -6.43
C ALA A 177 -1.30 -17.44 -6.94
N GLY A 178 -2.57 -17.68 -6.68
CA GLY A 178 -3.33 -18.76 -7.27
C GLY A 178 -3.58 -18.56 -8.77
N ALA A 179 -3.73 -19.65 -9.51
CA ALA A 179 -4.01 -19.58 -10.94
C ALA A 179 -5.45 -19.16 -11.22
N ASN A 180 -5.64 -18.32 -12.23
CA ASN A 180 -6.97 -17.99 -12.74
C ASN A 180 -7.54 -19.19 -13.51
N ASN A 181 -8.84 -19.42 -13.41
CA ASN A 181 -9.53 -20.46 -14.17
C ASN A 181 -10.49 -19.85 -15.23
N PRO A 182 -10.26 -20.11 -16.53
CA PRO A 182 -11.20 -19.73 -17.59
C PRO A 182 -12.22 -20.83 -17.94
N ASN A 183 -12.13 -22.04 -17.38
CA ASN A 183 -12.93 -23.21 -17.78
C ASN A 183 -14.04 -23.55 -16.76
N ALA A 184 -15.22 -23.95 -17.26
CA ALA A 184 -16.35 -24.36 -16.42
C ALA A 184 -16.01 -25.55 -15.49
N ASN A 185 -16.55 -25.49 -14.26
CA ASN A 185 -16.52 -26.52 -13.20
C ASN A 185 -15.26 -26.64 -12.33
N PHE A 186 -14.33 -25.68 -12.35
CA PHE A 186 -13.25 -25.62 -11.35
C PHE A 186 -13.17 -24.25 -10.70
N SER A 187 -12.62 -24.16 -9.49
CA SER A 187 -12.41 -22.87 -8.79
C SER A 187 -11.07 -22.26 -9.17
N GLY A 188 -10.93 -20.94 -9.03
CA GLY A 188 -9.64 -20.28 -9.03
C GLY A 188 -8.72 -20.91 -7.98
N GLY A 189 -7.42 -21.02 -8.29
CA GLY A 189 -6.45 -21.59 -7.36
C GLY A 189 -6.29 -20.72 -6.12
N ASN A 190 -6.02 -21.31 -4.96
CA ASN A 190 -5.75 -20.52 -3.76
C ASN A 190 -4.40 -19.82 -3.85
N GLY A 191 -4.27 -18.66 -3.22
CA GLY A 191 -2.98 -18.02 -2.97
C GLY A 191 -2.16 -18.80 -1.94
N GLY A 192 -0.85 -18.84 -2.12
CA GLY A 192 0.10 -19.44 -1.18
C GLY A 192 0.28 -18.56 0.05
N ASN A 193 0.61 -19.17 1.19
CA ASN A 193 0.88 -18.42 2.41
C ASN A 193 2.25 -17.73 2.33
N GLY A 194 2.40 -16.59 3.00
CA GLY A 194 3.69 -15.96 3.22
C GLY A 194 4.54 -16.74 4.23
N GLY A 195 5.86 -16.72 4.03
CA GLY A 195 6.83 -17.36 4.89
C GLY A 195 7.05 -16.61 6.19
N THR A 196 7.51 -17.30 7.23
CA THR A 196 7.79 -16.67 8.53
C THR A 196 9.06 -15.82 8.48
N GLY A 197 9.05 -14.65 9.12
CA GLY A 197 10.23 -13.81 9.30
C GLY A 197 11.13 -14.25 10.47
N GLY A 198 12.40 -13.84 10.43
CA GLY A 198 13.38 -14.09 11.51
C GLY A 198 13.19 -13.21 12.75
N LEU A 199 14.09 -13.35 13.74
CA LEU A 199 14.07 -12.66 15.04
C LEU A 199 14.00 -11.12 14.92
N PHE A 200 14.68 -10.58 13.91
CA PHE A 200 14.70 -9.17 13.55
C PHE A 200 14.12 -8.93 12.14
N GLY A 201 13.36 -9.91 11.66
CA GLY A 201 12.85 -9.98 10.31
C GLY A 201 11.37 -9.63 10.19
N VAL A 202 10.89 -9.66 8.96
CA VAL A 202 9.47 -9.43 8.63
C VAL A 202 8.88 -10.66 7.97
N GLY A 203 7.58 -10.89 8.20
CA GLY A 203 6.85 -11.98 7.56
C GLY A 203 6.63 -11.71 6.08
N GLY A 204 6.54 -12.76 5.28
CA GLY A 204 6.13 -12.66 3.88
C GLY A 204 4.64 -12.40 3.77
N ASN A 205 4.19 -11.72 2.72
CA ASN A 205 2.76 -11.55 2.45
C ASN A 205 2.17 -12.83 1.89
N GLY A 206 0.87 -13.04 2.13
CA GLY A 206 0.11 -14.08 1.45
C GLY A 206 -0.15 -13.72 -0.01
N GLY A 207 -0.17 -14.72 -0.88
CA GLY A 207 -0.50 -14.58 -2.29
C GLY A 207 -2.00 -14.36 -2.50
N ALA A 208 -2.37 -13.67 -3.57
CA ALA A 208 -3.78 -13.51 -3.94
C ALA A 208 -4.38 -14.84 -4.42
N GLY A 209 -5.68 -15.04 -4.17
CA GLY A 209 -6.46 -16.10 -4.78
C GLY A 209 -6.69 -15.85 -6.27
N GLY A 210 -6.82 -16.93 -7.04
CA GLY A 210 -7.08 -16.91 -8.47
C GLY A 210 -8.52 -16.55 -8.78
N VAL A 211 -8.72 -15.84 -9.88
CA VAL A 211 -10.05 -15.46 -10.39
C VAL A 211 -10.68 -16.61 -11.15
N ASP A 212 -12.00 -16.74 -11.04
CA ASP A 212 -12.80 -17.62 -11.88
C ASP A 212 -13.91 -16.87 -12.61
N VAL A 213 -13.94 -17.02 -13.94
CA VAL A 213 -14.91 -16.39 -14.85
C VAL A 213 -15.86 -17.40 -15.49
N ALA A 214 -15.90 -18.64 -15.01
CA ALA A 214 -16.73 -19.68 -15.59
C ALA A 214 -18.06 -19.88 -14.83
N PRO A 215 -19.12 -20.36 -15.53
CA PRO A 215 -20.35 -20.77 -14.86
C PRO A 215 -20.09 -21.94 -13.90
N ASN A 216 -20.66 -21.85 -12.72
CA ASN A 216 -20.61 -22.72 -11.54
C ASN A 216 -19.31 -22.77 -10.72
N GLY A 217 -18.31 -21.95 -11.02
CA GLY A 217 -17.07 -21.94 -10.24
C GLY A 217 -16.87 -20.68 -9.38
N GLY A 218 -15.90 -20.79 -8.46
CA GLY A 218 -15.65 -19.83 -7.40
C GLY A 218 -14.20 -19.33 -7.39
N GLY A 219 -13.97 -18.15 -6.84
CA GLY A 219 -12.64 -17.58 -6.70
C GLY A 219 -11.81 -18.31 -5.65
N GLY A 220 -10.50 -18.36 -5.85
CA GLY A 220 -9.58 -18.97 -4.90
C GLY A 220 -9.44 -18.12 -3.65
N ARG A 221 -9.15 -18.73 -2.50
CA ARG A 221 -8.87 -17.98 -1.27
C ARG A 221 -7.54 -17.25 -1.35
N GLY A 222 -7.43 -16.11 -0.70
CA GLY A 222 -6.15 -15.46 -0.43
C GLY A 222 -5.31 -16.27 0.55
N GLY A 223 -4.00 -16.26 0.36
CA GLY A 223 -3.04 -16.88 1.28
C GLY A 223 -2.87 -16.07 2.56
N ASN A 224 -2.55 -16.73 3.66
CA ASN A 224 -2.28 -16.05 4.92
C ASN A 224 -0.93 -15.32 4.88
N GLY A 225 -0.82 -14.21 5.59
CA GLY A 225 0.44 -13.54 5.84
C GLY A 225 1.33 -14.33 6.81
N GLY A 226 2.64 -14.18 6.63
CA GLY A 226 3.67 -14.84 7.42
C GLY A 226 3.75 -14.28 8.84
N ASN A 227 3.80 -15.16 9.83
CA ASN A 227 4.04 -14.78 11.22
C ASN A 227 5.49 -14.34 11.43
N THR A 228 5.73 -13.64 12.53
CA THR A 228 7.09 -13.32 13.01
C THR A 228 7.25 -13.67 14.47
N TYR A 229 8.47 -14.03 14.87
CA TYR A 229 8.82 -14.36 16.24
C TYR A 229 10.10 -13.60 16.61
N GLY A 230 10.06 -12.73 17.62
CA GLY A 230 11.31 -12.10 18.06
C GLY A 230 11.22 -10.77 18.78
N ILE A 231 12.07 -9.82 18.39
CA ILE A 231 12.24 -8.56 19.13
C ILE A 231 11.70 -7.38 18.34
N PHE A 232 12.17 -7.17 17.10
CA PHE A 232 11.72 -6.10 16.21
C PHE A 232 11.23 -6.73 14.92
N THR A 233 9.91 -6.80 14.74
CA THR A 233 9.34 -7.53 13.62
C THR A 233 8.14 -6.80 13.03
N SER A 234 7.72 -7.22 11.83
CA SER A 234 6.38 -6.93 11.33
C SER A 234 5.87 -8.14 10.59
N ALA A 235 4.68 -8.60 10.93
CA ALA A 235 4.10 -9.74 10.26
C ALA A 235 3.58 -9.39 8.87
N GLY A 236 3.48 -10.38 8.00
CA GLY A 236 3.05 -10.19 6.62
C GLY A 236 1.53 -10.02 6.52
N ASN A 237 1.08 -9.32 5.49
CA ASN A 237 -0.35 -9.16 5.22
C ASN A 237 -0.93 -10.43 4.59
N GLY A 238 -2.22 -10.67 4.79
CA GLY A 238 -2.98 -11.68 4.05
C GLY A 238 -3.22 -11.25 2.61
N GLY A 239 -3.28 -12.22 1.70
CA GLY A 239 -3.61 -12.01 0.29
C GLY A 239 -5.11 -11.80 0.08
N ALA A 240 -5.47 -11.09 -0.98
CA ALA A 240 -6.86 -10.93 -1.37
C ALA A 240 -7.46 -12.28 -1.85
N GLY A 241 -8.75 -12.50 -1.58
CA GLY A 241 -9.53 -13.53 -2.23
C GLY A 241 -9.73 -13.24 -3.72
N GLY A 242 -9.83 -14.28 -4.52
CA GLY A 242 -10.12 -14.20 -5.94
C GLY A 242 -11.60 -13.94 -6.20
N ASP A 243 -11.89 -13.25 -7.29
CA ASP A 243 -13.26 -13.07 -7.78
C ASP A 243 -13.82 -14.41 -8.31
N GLY A 244 -15.10 -14.69 -8.06
CA GLY A 244 -15.74 -15.89 -8.60
C GLY A 244 -17.20 -15.66 -8.95
N ILE A 245 -17.62 -16.13 -10.13
CA ILE A 245 -18.98 -15.93 -10.63
C ILE A 245 -20.07 -16.49 -9.69
N HIS A 246 -19.80 -17.61 -9.01
CA HIS A 246 -20.74 -18.23 -8.06
C HIS A 246 -20.39 -17.98 -6.60
N VAL A 247 -19.09 -18.05 -6.27
CA VAL A 247 -18.61 -17.89 -4.90
C VAL A 247 -17.32 -17.07 -4.94
N ASN A 248 -17.18 -15.99 -4.17
CA ASN A 248 -15.89 -15.31 -4.10
C ASN A 248 -14.95 -16.03 -3.14
N GLY A 249 -13.66 -15.89 -3.41
CA GLY A 249 -12.62 -16.32 -2.50
C GLY A 249 -12.63 -15.48 -1.23
N ASP A 250 -12.43 -16.14 -0.09
CA ASP A 250 -12.17 -15.47 1.17
C ASP A 250 -10.81 -14.77 1.13
N GLY A 251 -10.69 -13.67 1.86
CA GLY A 251 -9.42 -13.01 2.11
C GLY A 251 -8.53 -13.81 3.06
N GLY A 252 -7.22 -13.77 2.82
CA GLY A 252 -6.23 -14.39 3.69
C GLY A 252 -6.08 -13.65 5.02
N THR A 253 -5.83 -14.37 6.10
CA THR A 253 -5.55 -13.74 7.41
C THR A 253 -4.19 -13.04 7.40
N GLY A 254 -4.08 -11.91 8.09
CA GLY A 254 -2.80 -11.27 8.35
C GLY A 254 -1.97 -12.05 9.37
N GLY A 255 -0.66 -12.07 9.18
CA GLY A 255 0.26 -12.74 10.11
C GLY A 255 0.29 -12.03 11.47
N SER A 256 0.55 -12.78 12.53
CA SER A 256 0.74 -12.22 13.88
C SER A 256 2.21 -11.99 14.21
N ALA A 257 2.48 -10.95 15.00
CA ALA A 257 3.79 -10.63 15.54
C ALA A 257 3.92 -11.18 16.97
N PHE A 258 4.58 -12.33 17.12
CA PHE A 258 4.94 -12.89 18.42
C PHE A 258 6.26 -12.26 18.89
N SER A 259 6.25 -10.95 19.12
CA SER A 259 7.46 -10.18 19.40
C SER A 259 7.30 -9.11 20.49
N LEU A 260 8.43 -8.58 20.96
CA LEU A 260 8.43 -7.43 21.87
C LEU A 260 7.88 -6.20 21.16
N ILE A 261 8.47 -5.84 20.02
CA ILE A 261 8.04 -4.74 19.16
C ILE A 261 7.67 -5.32 17.80
N GLY A 262 6.41 -5.17 17.40
CA GLY A 262 6.03 -5.51 16.04
C GLY A 262 4.56 -5.36 15.72
N ASN A 263 4.30 -5.02 14.46
CA ASN A 263 2.95 -4.85 13.95
C ASN A 263 2.39 -6.19 13.47
N GLY A 264 1.10 -6.40 13.72
CA GLY A 264 0.33 -7.45 13.05
C GLY A 264 0.10 -7.09 11.58
N GLY A 265 0.03 -8.11 10.73
CA GLY A 265 -0.29 -7.93 9.31
C GLY A 265 -1.79 -7.70 9.12
N ASN A 266 -2.16 -6.94 8.09
CA ASN A 266 -3.56 -6.75 7.74
C ASN A 266 -4.13 -8.03 7.12
N GLY A 267 -5.41 -8.30 7.36
CA GLY A 267 -6.17 -9.29 6.61
C GLY A 267 -6.43 -8.84 5.18
N GLY A 268 -6.43 -9.78 4.24
CA GLY A 268 -6.76 -9.52 2.85
C GLY A 268 -8.28 -9.36 2.66
N PRO A 269 -8.74 -8.55 1.70
CA PRO A 269 -10.16 -8.49 1.36
C PRO A 269 -10.63 -9.80 0.71
N SER A 270 -11.94 -10.06 0.69
CA SER A 270 -12.52 -11.11 -0.16
C SER A 270 -12.46 -10.71 -1.64
N GLY A 271 -12.81 -11.64 -2.54
CA GLY A 271 -13.19 -11.27 -3.90
C GLY A 271 -14.48 -10.42 -3.91
N THR A 272 -14.69 -9.72 -5.03
CA THR A 272 -15.65 -8.63 -5.20
C THR A 272 -16.70 -8.86 -6.28
N LEU A 273 -16.51 -9.87 -7.15
CA LEU A 273 -17.37 -10.10 -8.32
C LEU A 273 -18.49 -11.12 -8.04
N GLY A 274 -19.71 -10.67 -7.74
CA GLY A 274 -20.88 -11.54 -7.51
C GLY A 274 -21.97 -11.40 -8.58
N VAL A 275 -21.81 -11.99 -9.77
CA VAL A 275 -22.73 -11.77 -10.92
C VAL A 275 -23.68 -12.92 -11.27
N THR A 276 -23.71 -14.06 -10.56
CA THR A 276 -24.79 -15.06 -10.83
C THR A 276 -25.38 -15.75 -9.61
N ASN A 277 -26.70 -15.55 -9.43
CA ASN A 277 -27.75 -16.45 -8.93
C ASN A 277 -27.52 -17.27 -7.63
N THR A 278 -26.50 -16.95 -6.85
CA THR A 278 -26.24 -17.49 -5.52
C THR A 278 -25.87 -16.31 -4.63
N GLU A 279 -26.20 -16.37 -3.33
CA GLU A 279 -25.77 -15.36 -2.36
C GLU A 279 -24.28 -15.05 -2.56
N PRO A 280 -23.86 -13.76 -2.56
CA PRO A 280 -22.46 -13.40 -2.58
C PRO A 280 -21.83 -14.10 -1.40
N THR A 281 -20.68 -14.65 -1.64
CA THR A 281 -19.89 -15.33 -0.62
C THR A 281 -18.53 -14.69 -0.66
N GLY A 282 -17.84 -14.69 0.47
CA GLY A 282 -16.48 -14.17 0.57
C GLY A 282 -16.33 -13.35 1.84
N VAL A 283 -15.62 -13.93 2.80
CA VAL A 283 -15.33 -13.29 4.08
C VAL A 283 -14.00 -12.57 3.98
N GLY A 284 -13.91 -11.37 4.58
CA GLY A 284 -12.64 -10.67 4.73
C GLY A 284 -11.70 -11.42 5.67
N GLY A 285 -10.40 -11.39 5.39
CA GLY A 285 -9.39 -12.02 6.24
C GLY A 285 -9.25 -11.31 7.59
N ASN A 286 -8.99 -12.05 8.66
CA ASN A 286 -8.73 -11.46 9.97
C ASN A 286 -7.42 -10.67 9.96
N GLY A 287 -7.36 -9.58 10.73
CA GLY A 287 -6.11 -8.89 11.03
C GLY A 287 -5.25 -9.70 12.01
N GLY A 288 -3.94 -9.58 11.89
CA GLY A 288 -2.97 -10.24 12.75
C GLY A 288 -2.74 -9.48 14.05
N ASN A 289 -2.39 -10.22 15.11
CA ASN A 289 -2.07 -9.61 16.40
C ASN A 289 -0.71 -8.91 16.36
N ALA A 290 -0.60 -7.80 17.08
CA ALA A 290 0.66 -7.12 17.33
C ALA A 290 1.50 -7.82 18.40
N GLY A 291 2.77 -7.42 18.51
CA GLY A 291 3.61 -7.69 19.67
C GLY A 291 3.18 -6.90 20.91
N LEU A 292 4.00 -6.89 21.97
CA LEU A 292 3.69 -6.09 23.17
C LEU A 292 3.59 -4.59 22.84
N PHE A 293 4.47 -4.11 21.96
CA PHE A 293 4.51 -2.77 21.41
C PHE A 293 4.33 -2.82 19.89
N GLY A 294 3.19 -2.38 19.38
CA GLY A 294 2.92 -2.37 17.94
C GLY A 294 1.45 -2.28 17.62
N ASN A 295 1.14 -1.93 16.38
CA ASN A 295 -0.22 -1.80 15.90
C ASN A 295 -0.75 -3.16 15.47
N ALA A 296 -2.02 -3.41 15.77
CA ALA A 296 -2.72 -4.58 15.26
C ALA A 296 -2.98 -4.45 13.76
N GLY A 297 -3.06 -5.60 13.10
CA GLY A 297 -3.53 -5.67 11.73
C GLY A 297 -4.99 -5.27 11.62
N SER A 298 -5.33 -4.48 10.61
CA SER A 298 -6.71 -4.27 10.22
C SER A 298 -7.27 -5.53 9.57
N ALA A 299 -8.56 -5.76 9.73
CA ALA A 299 -9.26 -6.82 9.02
C ALA A 299 -9.51 -6.46 7.56
N GLY A 300 -9.66 -7.51 6.76
CA GLY A 300 -10.12 -7.42 5.39
C GLY A 300 -11.61 -7.14 5.29
N ILE A 301 -11.97 -6.42 4.23
CA ILE A 301 -13.36 -6.21 3.83
C ILE A 301 -13.87 -7.47 3.14
N GLY A 302 -15.02 -7.97 3.57
CA GLY A 302 -15.74 -9.06 2.91
C GLY A 302 -17.00 -8.53 2.21
N VAL A 303 -17.43 -9.19 1.14
CA VAL A 303 -18.76 -8.95 0.55
C VAL A 303 -19.89 -9.52 1.44
N ASP A 304 -19.58 -10.53 2.27
CA ASP A 304 -20.42 -10.98 3.39
C ASP A 304 -20.03 -10.27 4.69
N LEU A 305 -19.30 -10.98 5.56
CA LEU A 305 -18.73 -10.51 6.79
C LEU A 305 -17.27 -10.16 6.55
N GLY A 306 -16.82 -9.09 7.19
CA GLY A 306 -15.41 -8.77 7.25
C GLY A 306 -14.69 -9.66 8.25
N GLY A 307 -13.36 -9.60 8.17
CA GLY A 307 -12.53 -10.21 9.19
C GLY A 307 -12.64 -9.47 10.52
N VAL A 308 -12.24 -10.14 11.59
CA VAL A 308 -12.03 -9.47 12.87
C VAL A 308 -10.63 -8.81 12.91
N PRO A 309 -10.50 -7.60 13.44
CA PRO A 309 -9.21 -6.93 13.57
C PRO A 309 -8.31 -7.67 14.55
N GLY A 310 -7.00 -7.48 14.40
CA GLY A 310 -6.01 -8.01 15.34
C GLY A 310 -6.08 -7.33 16.71
N ALA A 311 -5.48 -7.98 17.70
CA ALA A 311 -5.31 -7.46 19.05
C ALA A 311 -3.97 -6.73 19.24
N THR A 312 -3.96 -5.77 20.15
CA THR A 312 -2.75 -5.15 20.72
C THR A 312 -2.73 -5.33 22.24
N TYR A 313 -1.58 -5.11 22.87
CA TYR A 313 -1.37 -5.45 24.28
C TYR A 313 -1.01 -4.24 25.16
N PHE A 314 0.21 -3.70 25.08
CA PHE A 314 0.66 -2.62 25.97
C PHE A 314 0.62 -1.25 25.30
N VAL A 315 1.22 -1.15 24.11
CA VAL A 315 1.26 0.10 23.35
C VAL A 315 1.01 -0.21 21.88
N GLY A 316 0.16 0.59 21.26
CA GLY A 316 -0.13 0.53 19.83
C GLY A 316 -1.62 0.63 19.54
N ASN A 317 -1.94 0.97 18.29
CA ASN A 317 -3.29 1.19 17.83
C ASN A 317 -3.99 -0.14 17.51
N GLY A 318 -5.29 -0.18 17.79
CA GLY A 318 -6.14 -1.29 17.35
C GLY A 318 -6.32 -1.31 15.84
N GLY A 319 -6.55 -2.49 15.27
CA GLY A 319 -6.81 -2.66 13.84
C GLY A 319 -8.23 -2.22 13.48
N ASN A 320 -8.44 -1.77 12.25
CA ASN A 320 -9.81 -1.45 11.78
C ASN A 320 -10.60 -2.73 11.53
N GLY A 321 -11.89 -2.72 11.88
CA GLY A 321 -12.81 -3.83 11.61
C GLY A 321 -13.11 -3.99 10.13
N GLY A 322 -13.34 -5.23 9.71
CA GLY A 322 -13.87 -5.54 8.38
C GLY A 322 -15.37 -5.20 8.30
N THR A 323 -16.01 -5.44 7.16
CA THR A 323 -17.46 -5.26 7.00
C THR A 323 -18.26 -5.84 8.17
N SER A 324 -19.08 -4.99 8.78
CA SER A 324 -19.94 -5.31 9.92
C SER A 324 -19.21 -5.75 11.20
N GLN A 325 -17.90 -5.48 11.31
CA GLN A 325 -17.08 -5.83 12.47
C GLN A 325 -16.60 -4.58 13.21
N GLY A 326 -16.63 -4.64 14.53
CA GLY A 326 -16.11 -3.56 15.38
C GLY A 326 -14.60 -3.37 15.21
N GLY A 327 -14.13 -2.19 15.59
CA GLY A 327 -12.70 -1.91 15.66
C GLY A 327 -11.98 -2.77 16.70
N GLY A 328 -10.68 -2.95 16.52
CA GLY A 328 -9.81 -3.66 17.44
C GLY A 328 -9.42 -2.82 18.64
N ASN A 329 -9.22 -3.47 19.79
CA ASN A 329 -8.76 -2.80 20.99
C ASN A 329 -7.28 -2.35 20.84
N PRO A 330 -6.94 -1.14 21.31
CA PRO A 330 -5.57 -0.67 21.40
C PRO A 330 -4.85 -1.18 22.65
N GLY A 331 -3.55 -0.87 22.72
CA GLY A 331 -2.71 -1.17 23.86
C GLY A 331 -3.22 -0.48 25.12
N PHE A 332 -3.08 -1.15 26.26
CA PHE A 332 -3.62 -0.66 27.52
C PHE A 332 -3.04 0.70 27.94
N PHE A 333 -1.75 0.95 27.74
CA PHE A 333 -1.11 2.19 28.21
C PHE A 333 -1.26 3.33 27.20
N TRP A 334 -1.03 3.04 25.92
CA TRP A 334 -1.12 4.05 24.88
C TRP A 334 -1.52 3.43 23.54
N GLY A 335 -2.57 3.96 22.93
CA GLY A 335 -2.96 3.65 21.56
C GLY A 335 -4.38 4.08 21.26
N ASN A 336 -4.66 4.31 19.98
CA ASN A 336 -6.00 4.65 19.52
C ASN A 336 -6.80 3.41 19.18
N GLY A 337 -8.08 3.39 19.55
CA GLY A 337 -8.99 2.32 19.16
C GLY A 337 -9.10 2.21 17.64
N GLY A 338 -9.26 0.98 17.14
CA GLY A 338 -9.52 0.74 15.73
C GLY A 338 -10.89 1.29 15.32
N ASN A 339 -11.01 1.69 14.06
CA ASN A 339 -12.30 2.09 13.50
C ASN A 339 -13.17 0.86 13.26
N GLY A 340 -14.48 1.01 13.45
CA GLY A 340 -15.45 0.01 13.04
C GLY A 340 -15.54 -0.08 11.50
N GLY A 341 -15.80 -1.27 11.00
CA GLY A 341 -15.94 -1.49 9.56
C GLY A 341 -17.32 -1.09 9.03
N PRO A 342 -17.42 -0.90 7.71
CA PRO A 342 -18.66 -0.46 7.09
C PRO A 342 -19.76 -1.51 7.20
N GLY A 343 -21.03 -1.09 7.18
CA GLY A 343 -22.15 -2.03 7.09
C GLY A 343 -22.16 -2.77 5.75
N MET A 344 -22.84 -3.91 5.71
CA MET A 344 -23.08 -4.66 4.47
C MET A 344 -24.50 -4.41 3.97
N ASP A 345 -24.64 -4.40 2.66
CA ASP A 345 -25.89 -4.14 1.96
C ASP A 345 -25.90 -4.95 0.67
N PHE A 346 -26.76 -5.96 0.63
CA PHE A 346 -26.88 -6.84 -0.51
C PHE A 346 -28.32 -7.28 -0.78
N ALA A 347 -28.71 -7.16 -2.06
CA ALA A 347 -29.97 -7.65 -2.58
C ALA A 347 -29.88 -9.13 -2.94
N ALA A 348 -30.39 -10.01 -2.06
CA ALA A 348 -30.47 -11.43 -2.37
C ALA A 348 -31.50 -11.72 -3.47
N PHE A 349 -31.14 -12.62 -4.38
CA PHE A 349 -32.07 -13.11 -5.40
C PHE A 349 -33.19 -13.91 -4.71
N GLY A 350 -34.44 -13.43 -4.85
CA GLY A 350 -35.62 -14.01 -4.18
C GLY A 350 -36.39 -13.04 -3.29
N GLY A 351 -35.95 -11.79 -3.20
CA GLY A 351 -36.66 -10.72 -2.48
C GLY A 351 -36.29 -10.59 -0.99
N GLY A 352 -35.28 -11.33 -0.53
CA GLY A 352 -34.64 -11.10 0.77
C GLY A 352 -33.55 -10.04 0.67
N HIS A 353 -33.42 -9.20 1.69
CA HIS A 353 -32.34 -8.23 1.79
C HIS A 353 -31.44 -8.66 2.95
N ILE A 354 -30.18 -9.00 2.70
CA ILE A 354 -29.22 -9.32 3.77
C ILE A 354 -28.54 -8.02 4.16
N VAL A 355 -28.75 -7.62 5.40
CA VAL A 355 -28.23 -6.38 5.94
C VAL A 355 -27.61 -6.62 7.28
N ALA A 356 -26.38 -6.16 7.46
CA ALA A 356 -25.76 -6.14 8.77
C ALA A 356 -25.26 -4.74 9.10
N ALA A 357 -25.44 -4.39 10.37
CA ALA A 357 -25.07 -3.10 10.89
C ALA A 357 -23.55 -2.88 10.78
N PRO A 358 -23.11 -1.63 10.56
CA PRO A 358 -21.72 -1.29 10.64
C PRO A 358 -21.15 -1.61 12.03
N GLY A 359 -19.85 -1.83 12.09
CA GLY A 359 -19.16 -2.09 13.35
C GLY A 359 -18.95 -0.83 14.18
N PRO A 360 -19.02 -0.90 15.52
CA PRO A 360 -18.66 0.22 16.38
C PRO A 360 -17.16 0.48 16.39
N GLY A 361 -16.77 1.72 16.66
CA GLY A 361 -15.38 2.07 16.94
C GLY A 361 -14.93 1.49 18.29
N ALA A 362 -13.68 1.05 18.39
CA ALA A 362 -13.15 0.55 19.65
C ALA A 362 -12.81 1.68 20.63
N GLY A 363 -12.98 1.41 21.92
CA GLY A 363 -12.50 2.31 22.97
C GLY A 363 -10.97 2.31 23.08
N ALA A 364 -10.41 3.37 23.65
CA ALA A 364 -9.00 3.45 24.02
C ALA A 364 -8.71 2.92 25.43
N GLY A 365 -7.42 2.69 25.71
CA GLY A 365 -6.91 2.29 27.03
C GLY A 365 -6.76 3.47 27.99
N LEU A 366 -5.57 3.65 28.57
CA LEU A 366 -5.27 4.76 29.47
C LEU A 366 -5.08 6.08 28.71
N ILE A 367 -4.28 6.05 27.64
CA ILE A 367 -3.98 7.21 26.77
C ILE A 367 -4.33 6.85 25.32
N GLY A 368 -5.16 7.65 24.67
CA GLY A 368 -5.48 7.49 23.25
C GLY A 368 -6.92 7.82 22.91
N SER A 369 -7.22 8.02 21.63
CA SER A 369 -8.58 8.29 21.16
C SER A 369 -9.34 7.01 20.83
N GLY A 370 -10.65 7.03 21.02
CA GLY A 370 -11.52 5.99 20.48
C GLY A 370 -11.53 5.99 18.95
N GLY A 371 -11.78 4.83 18.36
CA GLY A 371 -11.94 4.70 16.92
C GLY A 371 -13.28 5.23 16.43
N ALA A 372 -13.38 5.60 15.16
CA ALA A 372 -14.65 5.99 14.56
C ALA A 372 -15.59 4.78 14.41
N GLY A 373 -16.90 5.01 14.51
CA GLY A 373 -17.91 4.04 14.14
C GLY A 373 -17.97 3.86 12.62
N GLY A 374 -18.29 2.65 12.17
CA GLY A 374 -18.49 2.37 10.77
C GLY A 374 -19.73 3.08 10.22
N SER A 375 -19.65 3.53 8.97
CA SER A 375 -20.80 4.04 8.23
C SER A 375 -21.52 2.90 7.50
N SER A 376 -22.78 3.11 7.17
CA SER A 376 -23.59 2.17 6.39
C SER A 376 -24.20 2.84 5.18
N THR A 377 -24.52 2.03 4.17
CA THR A 377 -25.23 2.51 2.98
C THR A 377 -26.72 2.64 3.20
N ILE A 378 -27.36 1.77 4.01
CA ILE A 378 -28.81 1.81 4.28
C ILE A 378 -29.20 1.74 5.77
N LEU A 379 -28.27 1.40 6.66
CA LEU A 379 -28.53 1.23 8.10
C LEU A 379 -28.10 2.43 8.92
N ALA A 380 -28.41 2.39 10.21
CA ALA A 380 -27.87 3.37 11.14
C ALA A 380 -26.35 3.24 11.22
N GLY A 381 -25.66 4.39 11.24
CA GLY A 381 -24.23 4.43 11.49
C GLY A 381 -23.90 3.93 12.89
N ALA A 382 -22.72 3.32 13.06
CA ALA A 382 -22.33 2.78 14.34
C ALA A 382 -21.76 3.85 15.28
N ASP A 383 -21.81 3.59 16.58
CA ASP A 383 -21.24 4.50 17.57
C ASP A 383 -19.70 4.55 17.47
N GLY A 384 -19.15 5.73 17.74
CA GLY A 384 -17.72 5.93 17.94
C GLY A 384 -17.25 5.35 19.28
N GLY A 385 -16.00 4.91 19.32
CA GLY A 385 -15.37 4.37 20.50
C GLY A 385 -15.06 5.44 21.55
N ASN A 386 -14.99 5.05 22.81
CA ASN A 386 -14.64 5.96 23.89
C ASN A 386 -13.14 6.32 23.90
N GLY A 387 -12.80 7.54 24.30
CA GLY A 387 -11.43 7.96 24.58
C GLY A 387 -10.87 7.37 25.88
N GLY A 388 -9.56 7.48 26.06
CA GLY A 388 -8.84 6.84 27.16
C GLY A 388 -9.17 7.37 28.56
N PHE A 389 -8.89 6.56 29.58
CA PHE A 389 -9.26 6.85 30.99
C PHE A 389 -8.45 7.98 31.66
N LEU A 390 -7.28 8.34 31.12
CA LEU A 390 -6.51 9.49 31.58
C LEU A 390 -6.58 10.63 30.56
N TRP A 391 -6.20 10.33 29.32
CA TRP A 391 -6.21 11.29 28.22
C TRP A 391 -6.75 10.62 26.96
N GLY A 392 -7.74 11.23 26.31
CA GLY A 392 -8.22 10.70 25.04
C GLY A 392 -9.52 11.29 24.56
N ASN A 393 -9.62 11.53 23.26
CA ASN A 393 -10.87 11.97 22.64
C ASN A 393 -11.77 10.76 22.33
N GLY A 394 -13.08 10.97 22.38
CA GLY A 394 -14.01 10.02 21.79
C GLY A 394 -13.91 9.98 20.26
N GLY A 395 -14.17 8.81 19.67
CA GLY A 395 -14.24 8.64 18.23
C GLY A 395 -15.54 9.19 17.64
N ALA A 396 -15.52 9.56 16.36
CA ALA A 396 -16.73 10.02 15.69
C ALA A 396 -17.72 8.85 15.47
N GLY A 397 -19.02 9.14 15.51
CA GLY A 397 -20.05 8.21 15.07
C GLY A 397 -20.05 8.05 13.55
N GLY A 398 -20.44 6.88 13.07
CA GLY A 398 -20.59 6.59 11.64
C GLY A 398 -21.81 7.27 11.05
N ASN A 399 -21.80 7.53 9.75
CA ASN A 399 -22.95 8.10 9.06
C ASN A 399 -24.03 7.05 8.83
N GLY A 400 -25.29 7.46 8.96
CA GLY A 400 -26.45 6.69 8.56
C GLY A 400 -26.57 6.60 7.05
N GLY A 401 -27.20 5.52 6.61
CA GLY A 401 -27.38 5.19 5.20
C GLY A 401 -28.61 5.81 4.54
N ASP A 402 -28.53 5.96 3.22
CA ASP A 402 -29.61 6.35 2.34
C ASP A 402 -30.35 5.07 1.87
N PRO A 403 -31.70 5.00 1.87
CA PRO A 403 -32.42 3.81 1.45
C PRO A 403 -32.22 3.49 -0.04
N LEU A 404 -32.47 2.23 -0.43
CA LEU A 404 -32.33 1.76 -1.82
C LEU A 404 -33.63 1.75 -2.62
N VAL A 405 -34.78 1.73 -1.95
CA VAL A 405 -36.09 1.78 -2.60
C VAL A 405 -36.87 3.03 -2.19
N PRO A 406 -37.72 3.58 -3.09
CA PRO A 406 -38.63 4.65 -2.74
C PRO A 406 -39.51 4.23 -1.56
N PHE A 407 -39.90 5.20 -0.74
CA PHE A 407 -40.79 4.99 0.41
C PHE A 407 -40.13 4.36 1.65
N GLU A 408 -38.82 4.55 1.87
CA GLU A 408 -38.14 4.33 3.16
C GLU A 408 -37.46 5.59 3.75
N PRO A 409 -37.53 5.81 5.09
CA PRO A 409 -36.85 6.92 5.74
C PRO A 409 -35.33 6.73 5.71
N GLY A 410 -34.59 7.84 5.76
CA GLY A 410 -33.14 7.80 5.91
C GLY A 410 -32.73 7.23 7.27
N SER A 411 -31.58 6.55 7.33
CA SER A 411 -31.10 5.93 8.57
C SER A 411 -30.36 6.90 9.48
N ASN A 412 -30.42 6.69 10.79
CA ASN A 412 -29.79 7.58 11.77
C ASN A 412 -28.25 7.53 11.73
N GLY A 413 -27.60 8.64 12.04
CA GLY A 413 -26.17 8.65 12.34
C GLY A 413 -25.86 8.02 13.69
N GLY A 414 -24.67 7.43 13.82
CA GLY A 414 -24.16 6.87 15.07
C GLY A 414 -23.74 7.96 16.06
N ASN A 415 -23.76 7.67 17.36
CA ASN A 415 -23.32 8.63 18.36
C ASN A 415 -21.79 8.75 18.38
N GLY A 416 -21.28 9.94 18.69
CA GLY A 416 -19.88 10.13 19.01
C GLY A 416 -19.52 9.50 20.35
N GLY A 417 -18.36 8.87 20.43
CA GLY A 417 -17.84 8.29 21.66
C GLY A 417 -17.54 9.35 22.72
N ALA A 418 -17.58 8.97 23.99
CA ALA A 418 -17.24 9.87 25.09
C ALA A 418 -15.73 9.87 25.35
N ALA A 419 -15.17 11.01 25.76
CA ALA A 419 -13.89 11.05 26.44
C ALA A 419 -14.11 10.65 27.91
N LEU A 420 -13.97 9.36 28.26
CA LEU A 420 -14.31 8.87 29.60
C LEU A 420 -13.36 9.36 30.70
N GLY A 421 -12.14 9.73 30.33
CA GLY A 421 -11.06 10.05 31.27
C GLY A 421 -11.05 11.47 31.83
N LEU A 422 -9.91 11.88 32.38
CA LEU A 422 -9.74 13.21 32.96
C LEU A 422 -9.66 14.30 31.89
N PHE A 423 -8.97 14.02 30.78
CA PHE A 423 -8.70 14.97 29.71
C PHE A 423 -9.17 14.43 28.36
N GLY A 424 -9.87 15.25 27.57
CA GLY A 424 -10.21 14.92 26.19
C GLY A 424 -11.58 15.41 25.76
N ASN A 425 -11.78 15.47 24.45
CA ASN A 425 -13.00 15.95 23.83
C ASN A 425 -13.94 14.79 23.47
N GLY A 426 -15.24 15.02 23.56
CA GLY A 426 -16.22 14.09 23.01
C GLY A 426 -16.13 13.97 21.49
N GLY A 427 -16.41 12.79 20.96
CA GLY A 427 -16.45 12.55 19.52
C GLY A 427 -17.67 13.21 18.87
N ALA A 428 -17.58 13.57 17.60
CA ALA A 428 -18.73 14.07 16.86
C ALA A 428 -19.76 12.96 16.60
N GLY A 429 -21.05 13.29 16.59
CA GLY A 429 -22.10 12.41 16.10
C GLY A 429 -22.06 12.30 14.57
N GLY A 430 -22.42 11.13 14.05
CA GLY A 430 -22.52 10.89 12.62
C GLY A 430 -23.75 11.55 12.00
N HIS A 431 -23.69 11.83 10.71
CA HIS A 431 -24.83 12.42 9.99
C HIS A 431 -25.91 11.38 9.72
N GLY A 432 -27.17 11.79 9.69
CA GLY A 432 -28.26 10.94 9.22
C GLY A 432 -28.26 10.81 7.69
N GLY A 433 -28.76 9.68 7.18
CA GLY A 433 -28.92 9.43 5.75
C GLY A 433 -30.13 10.13 5.15
N ASN A 434 -30.10 10.39 3.85
CA ASN A 434 -31.19 11.01 3.10
C ASN A 434 -32.29 9.99 2.83
N ALA A 435 -33.55 10.43 2.80
CA ALA A 435 -34.64 9.63 2.26
C ALA A 435 -34.67 9.71 0.72
N ILE A 436 -35.23 8.69 0.06
CA ILE A 436 -35.40 8.64 -1.39
C ILE A 436 -36.85 8.33 -1.80
N GLY A 437 -37.33 8.94 -2.88
CA GLY A 437 -38.64 8.64 -3.49
C GLY A 437 -39.66 9.79 -3.47
N ALA A 438 -40.81 9.55 -4.10
CA ALA A 438 -41.93 10.49 -4.15
C ALA A 438 -42.89 10.19 -3.00
N GLY A 439 -42.84 10.96 -1.92
CA GLY A 439 -43.65 10.70 -0.75
C GLY A 439 -43.28 11.60 0.41
N ASN A 440 -43.78 11.23 1.59
CA ASN A 440 -43.66 11.98 2.83
C ASN A 440 -42.79 11.12 3.78
N GLN A 441 -41.48 11.35 3.79
CA GLN A 441 -40.51 10.49 4.48
C GLN A 441 -39.48 11.27 5.27
N ASP A 442 -39.19 10.79 6.47
CA ASP A 442 -38.23 11.40 7.37
C ASP A 442 -36.79 11.18 6.87
N GLY A 443 -35.98 12.22 6.97
CA GLY A 443 -34.54 12.08 6.84
C GLY A 443 -33.98 11.43 8.11
N GLY A 444 -32.88 10.73 7.98
CA GLY A 444 -32.19 10.13 9.13
C GLY A 444 -31.84 11.19 10.17
N HIS A 445 -32.01 10.87 11.44
CA HIS A 445 -31.60 11.77 12.51
C HIS A 445 -30.08 11.80 12.63
N GLY A 446 -29.53 12.96 12.97
CA GLY A 446 -28.12 13.06 13.31
C GLY A 446 -27.82 12.36 14.64
N GLY A 447 -26.64 11.74 14.74
CA GLY A 447 -26.15 11.12 15.96
C GLY A 447 -25.77 12.16 17.01
N ASN A 448 -25.84 11.81 18.29
CA ASN A 448 -25.44 12.74 19.35
C ASN A 448 -23.92 12.87 19.45
N GLY A 449 -23.43 14.05 19.79
CA GLY A 449 -22.04 14.27 20.16
C GLY A 449 -21.69 13.63 21.51
N GLY A 450 -20.46 13.15 21.63
CA GLY A 450 -19.93 12.53 22.84
C GLY A 450 -19.66 13.53 23.95
N ARG A 451 -19.62 13.05 25.20
CA ARG A 451 -19.29 13.88 26.36
C ARG A 451 -17.77 14.13 26.44
N SER A 452 -17.37 15.27 27.02
CA SER A 452 -15.97 15.57 27.33
C SER A 452 -15.42 14.71 28.47
N GLY A 453 -14.10 14.80 28.66
CA GLY A 453 -13.42 14.36 29.86
C GLY A 453 -13.87 15.12 31.10
N LEU A 454 -13.62 14.53 32.27
CA LEU A 454 -14.08 15.04 33.56
C LEU A 454 -13.52 16.43 33.89
N VAL A 455 -12.22 16.66 33.67
CA VAL A 455 -11.51 17.86 34.13
C VAL A 455 -11.45 18.92 33.03
N PHE A 456 -10.94 18.54 31.86
CA PHE A 456 -10.79 19.44 30.72
C PHE A 456 -11.16 18.76 29.41
N GLY A 457 -12.01 19.43 28.64
CA GLY A 457 -12.32 19.08 27.27
C GLY A 457 -13.68 19.57 26.84
N ASP A 458 -13.89 19.61 25.53
CA ASP A 458 -15.14 20.04 24.93
C ASP A 458 -16.05 18.85 24.65
N GLY A 459 -17.36 19.08 24.68
CA GLY A 459 -18.33 18.12 24.17
C GLY A 459 -18.25 18.03 22.64
N GLY A 460 -18.56 16.86 22.10
CA GLY A 460 -18.57 16.63 20.66
C GLY A 460 -19.74 17.31 19.96
N ARG A 461 -19.59 17.70 18.70
CA ARG A 461 -20.70 18.24 17.91
C ARG A 461 -21.73 17.14 17.59
N GLY A 462 -23.02 17.45 17.62
CA GLY A 462 -24.07 16.56 17.11
C GLY A 462 -24.06 16.47 15.58
N GLY A 463 -24.42 15.32 15.04
CA GLY A 463 -24.49 15.10 13.59
C GLY A 463 -25.67 15.84 12.96
N ASP A 464 -25.51 16.28 11.72
CA ASP A 464 -26.61 16.90 10.98
C ASP A 464 -27.62 15.82 10.51
N ALA A 465 -28.89 16.21 10.39
CA ALA A 465 -29.93 15.35 9.84
C ALA A 465 -29.76 15.12 8.33
N GLY A 466 -30.23 13.97 7.85
CA GLY A 466 -30.35 13.72 6.43
C GLY A 466 -31.56 14.43 5.80
N ASN A 467 -31.58 14.49 4.47
CA ASN A 467 -32.66 15.16 3.75
C ASN A 467 -33.96 14.31 3.74
N PRO A 468 -35.11 14.84 4.18
CA PRO A 468 -36.41 14.18 4.05
C PRO A 468 -36.96 14.31 2.62
N THR A 469 -38.04 13.59 2.33
CA THR A 469 -38.90 13.84 1.16
C THR A 469 -40.27 14.34 1.61
N GLY A 470 -40.85 15.30 0.89
CA GLY A 470 -42.17 15.87 1.24
C GLY A 470 -42.15 16.80 2.46
N THR A 471 -43.13 16.68 3.36
CA THR A 471 -43.32 17.58 4.53
C THR A 471 -42.76 17.03 5.85
N HIS A 472 -41.86 16.04 5.78
CA HIS A 472 -41.40 15.21 6.89
C HIS A 472 -40.08 15.67 7.52
N VAL A 473 -39.64 15.05 8.61
CA VAL A 473 -38.71 15.66 9.57
C VAL A 473 -37.32 15.04 9.44
N GLY A 474 -36.27 15.87 9.51
CA GLY A 474 -34.92 15.44 9.87
C GLY A 474 -34.47 16.21 11.11
N ILE A 475 -34.17 15.50 12.21
CA ILE A 475 -33.74 16.10 13.48
C ILE A 475 -32.22 16.01 13.61
N GLY A 476 -31.58 17.16 13.86
CA GLY A 476 -30.14 17.18 14.13
C GLY A 476 -29.80 16.56 15.49
N GLY A 477 -28.63 15.93 15.60
CA GLY A 477 -28.18 15.29 16.83
C GLY A 477 -27.86 16.31 17.92
N ALA A 478 -28.03 15.93 19.20
CA ALA A 478 -27.67 16.81 20.30
C ALA A 478 -26.14 16.97 20.39
N GLY A 479 -25.69 18.16 20.77
CA GLY A 479 -24.31 18.41 21.12
C GLY A 479 -23.92 17.74 22.44
N GLY A 480 -22.70 17.23 22.51
CA GLY A 480 -22.13 16.64 23.69
C GLY A 480 -21.90 17.67 24.80
N SER A 481 -22.09 17.27 26.06
CA SER A 481 -21.85 18.15 27.20
C SER A 481 -20.41 18.05 27.69
N SER A 482 -19.88 19.18 28.18
CA SER A 482 -18.64 19.21 28.95
C SER A 482 -18.92 19.08 30.45
N VAL A 483 -17.90 18.76 31.25
CA VAL A 483 -18.07 18.45 32.69
C VAL A 483 -17.57 19.58 33.61
N LEU A 484 -16.26 19.74 33.85
CA LEU A 484 -15.73 20.82 34.70
C LEU A 484 -15.31 22.05 33.90
N ILE A 485 -14.35 21.89 32.99
CA ILE A 485 -13.78 22.98 32.18
C ILE A 485 -13.87 22.58 30.71
N GLY A 486 -14.55 23.40 29.91
CA GLY A 486 -14.70 23.19 28.49
C GLY A 486 -16.06 23.65 27.98
N ASN A 487 -16.19 23.69 26.67
CA ASN A 487 -17.40 24.10 25.99
C ASN A 487 -18.31 22.89 25.75
N GLY A 488 -19.62 23.11 25.78
CA GLY A 488 -20.55 22.16 25.19
C GLY A 488 -20.41 22.14 23.68
N GLY A 489 -20.54 20.98 23.07
CA GLY A 489 -20.53 20.85 21.61
C GLY A 489 -21.81 21.42 21.00
N ASP A 490 -21.72 21.92 19.78
CA ASP A 490 -22.90 22.39 19.05
C ASP A 490 -23.84 21.24 18.70
N GLY A 491 -25.13 21.51 18.65
CA GLY A 491 -26.11 20.60 18.07
C GLY A 491 -25.96 20.53 16.55
N GLY A 492 -26.31 19.39 15.97
CA GLY A 492 -26.37 19.23 14.52
C GLY A 492 -27.55 19.97 13.93
N ASN A 493 -27.42 20.37 12.67
CA ASN A 493 -28.51 21.03 11.95
C ASN A 493 -29.63 20.05 11.63
N GLY A 494 -30.87 20.52 11.70
CA GLY A 494 -32.02 19.80 11.17
C GLY A 494 -32.18 20.06 9.67
N ASN A 495 -33.21 19.46 9.08
CA ASN A 495 -33.64 19.85 7.75
C ASN A 495 -34.87 20.77 7.82
N PRO A 496 -34.83 21.97 7.19
CA PRO A 496 -35.93 22.94 7.24
C PRO A 496 -37.16 22.55 6.41
N ALA A 497 -37.08 21.53 5.54
CA ALA A 497 -38.27 20.98 4.89
C ALA A 497 -39.09 20.22 5.93
N GLY A 498 -40.23 20.78 6.38
CA GLY A 498 -41.11 20.16 7.40
C GLY A 498 -40.95 20.73 8.82
N ALA A 499 -41.27 19.93 9.85
CA ALA A 499 -41.10 20.29 11.28
C ALA A 499 -39.71 19.90 11.84
N GLY A 500 -38.74 19.66 10.95
CA GLY A 500 -37.33 19.42 11.29
C GLY A 500 -36.77 20.57 12.11
N HIS A 501 -35.96 20.23 13.11
CA HIS A 501 -35.30 21.19 13.98
C HIS A 501 -33.90 20.70 14.30
N GLY A 502 -32.98 21.65 14.45
CA GLY A 502 -31.63 21.35 14.90
C GLY A 502 -31.61 20.75 16.30
N GLY A 503 -30.58 19.96 16.54
CA GLY A 503 -30.32 19.37 17.84
C GLY A 503 -29.96 20.45 18.86
N PRO A 504 -30.28 20.25 20.14
CA PRO A 504 -29.86 21.16 21.19
C PRO A 504 -28.34 21.15 21.32
N GLY A 505 -27.75 22.31 21.61
CA GLY A 505 -26.34 22.39 22.00
C GLY A 505 -26.07 21.77 23.37
N GLY A 506 -24.87 21.25 23.56
CA GLY A 506 -24.45 20.62 24.80
C GLY A 506 -24.18 21.61 25.92
N GLN A 507 -24.23 21.13 27.16
CA GLN A 507 -23.97 21.96 28.34
C GLN A 507 -22.48 22.32 28.44
N ARG A 508 -22.20 23.53 28.94
CA ARG A 508 -20.85 23.99 29.30
C ARG A 508 -20.30 23.30 30.55
N GLY A 509 -19.00 23.43 30.78
CA GLY A 509 -18.35 23.04 32.02
C GLY A 509 -18.89 23.85 33.20
N VAL A 510 -19.04 23.18 34.34
CA VAL A 510 -19.58 23.80 35.58
C VAL A 510 -18.73 24.98 36.04
N LEU A 511 -17.40 24.92 35.84
CA LEU A 511 -16.47 25.95 36.28
C LEU A 511 -16.18 26.99 35.19
N TYR A 512 -15.94 26.55 33.94
CA TYR A 512 -15.60 27.45 32.84
C TYR A 512 -15.94 26.85 31.48
N GLY A 513 -16.42 27.70 30.55
CA GLY A 513 -16.74 27.35 29.16
C GLY A 513 -18.05 27.98 28.68
N THR A 514 -18.44 27.66 27.44
CA THR A 514 -19.69 28.13 26.81
C THR A 514 -20.60 26.95 26.47
N THR A 515 -21.92 27.18 26.54
CA THR A 515 -22.90 26.18 26.09
C THR A 515 -22.83 26.13 24.56
N GLY A 516 -22.93 24.93 23.99
CA GLY A 516 -22.98 24.78 22.55
C GLY A 516 -24.22 25.46 21.97
N THR A 517 -24.13 25.87 20.72
CA THR A 517 -25.26 26.42 19.98
C THR A 517 -26.23 25.31 19.57
N THR A 518 -27.52 25.62 19.54
CA THR A 518 -28.52 24.76 18.92
C THR A 518 -28.32 24.79 17.41
N GLY A 519 -28.39 23.64 16.75
CA GLY A 519 -28.32 23.56 15.30
C GLY A 519 -29.47 24.33 14.63
N LEU A 520 -29.25 24.69 13.36
CA LEU A 520 -30.25 25.41 12.55
C LEU A 520 -31.43 24.53 12.16
#